data_AF-A0A8B3GSW9-F1
#
_entry.id   AF-A0A8B3GSW9-F1
#
_cell.length_a   1.000
_cell.length_b   1.000
_cell.length_c   1.000
_cell.angle_alpha   90.00
_cell.angle_beta   90.00
_cell.angle_gamma   90.00
#
_symmetry.space_group_name_H-M   'P 1'
#
loop_
_entity.id
_entity.type
_entity.pdbx_description
1 polymer ?
#
loop_
_entity_poly.entity_id
_entity_poly.type
_entity_poly.pdbx_seq_one_letter_code
_entity_poly.pdbx_strand_id
1 'polypeptide(L)' 'MAFVELEDGSWINPELVELIYKTQLNTKFWAAAMTNGNPALITDNDRVRILKTAGFVPIKKEKDDEQ' A
#
# COMPACT_ATOMS: atom_id res chain seq x y z
N MET A 1 11.23 1.45 -10.85
CA MET A 1 10.97 0.84 -9.54
C MET A 1 10.55 1.94 -8.58
N ALA A 2 9.31 1.89 -8.09
CA ALA A 2 8.80 2.83 -7.11
C ALA A 2 8.59 2.08 -5.78
N PHE A 3 9.29 2.50 -4.74
CA PHE A 3 9.06 1.99 -3.38
C PHE A 3 8.06 2.91 -2.66
N VAL A 4 7.27 2.33 -1.77
CA VAL A 4 6.33 3.06 -0.92
C VAL A 4 6.85 3.02 0.52
N GLU A 5 7.05 4.21 1.09
CA GLU A 5 7.32 4.37 2.52
C GLU A 5 6.02 4.21 3.30
N LEU A 6 6.02 3.29 4.24
CA LEU A 6 4.93 2.97 5.16
C LEU A 6 4.94 3.94 6.35
N GLU A 7 3.81 4.05 7.05
CA GLU A 7 3.68 4.93 8.22
C GLU A 7 4.64 4.58 9.38
N ASP A 8 5.14 3.33 9.43
CA ASP A 8 6.15 2.90 10.39
C ASP A 8 7.60 3.20 9.97
N GLY A 9 7.79 3.85 8.80
CA GLY A 9 9.10 4.18 8.22
C GLY A 9 9.75 3.01 7.46
N SER A 10 9.10 1.85 7.38
CA SER A 10 9.56 0.75 6.55
C SER A 10 9.20 0.98 5.07
N TRP A 11 9.87 0.27 4.18
CA TRP A 11 9.70 0.44 2.73
C TRP A 11 9.20 -0.85 2.11
N ILE A 12 8.17 -0.74 1.29
CA ILE A 12 7.62 -1.88 0.54
C ILE A 12 7.76 -1.65 -0.97
N ASN A 13 8.06 -2.70 -1.71
CA ASN A 13 8.01 -2.68 -3.17
C ASN A 13 6.62 -3.18 -3.62
N PRO A 14 5.74 -2.32 -4.15
CA PRO A 14 4.41 -2.72 -4.61
C PRO A 14 4.44 -3.75 -5.74
N GLU A 15 5.52 -3.83 -6.53
CA GLU A 15 5.66 -4.83 -7.61
C GLU A 15 5.80 -6.26 -7.06
N LEU A 16 6.20 -6.42 -5.80
CA LEU A 16 6.33 -7.72 -5.13
C LEU A 16 5.10 -8.07 -4.29
N VAL A 17 4.11 -7.17 -4.20
CA VAL A 17 2.89 -7.42 -3.41
C VAL A 17 1.93 -8.27 -4.24
N GLU A 18 1.65 -9.48 -3.76
CA GLU A 18 0.73 -10.41 -4.43
C GLU A 18 -0.69 -10.30 -3.90
N LEU A 19 -0.83 -10.08 -2.60
CA LEU A 19 -2.13 -10.08 -1.92
C LEU A 19 -2.15 -9.06 -0.79
N ILE A 20 -3.20 -8.24 -0.75
CA ILE A 20 -3.52 -7.42 0.43
C ILE A 20 -4.84 -7.89 1.01
N TYR A 21 -4.84 -8.20 2.31
CA TYR A 21 -6.01 -8.73 3.00
C TYR A 21 -6.11 -8.19 4.43
N LYS A 22 -7.33 -8.24 4.97
CA LYS A 22 -7.58 -7.81 6.34
C LYS A 22 -7.26 -8.97 7.29
N THR A 23 -6.40 -8.75 8.26
CA THR A 23 -5.95 -9.81 9.18
C THR A 23 -7.08 -10.28 10.10
N GLN A 24 -7.94 -9.35 10.53
CA GLN A 24 -9.16 -9.64 11.30
C GLN A 24 -10.25 -8.63 10.92
N LEU A 25 -11.52 -9.06 10.94
CA LEU A 25 -12.64 -8.22 10.51
C LEU A 25 -12.77 -6.91 11.31
N ASN A 26 -12.35 -6.91 12.59
CA ASN A 26 -12.45 -5.76 13.50
C ASN A 26 -11.13 -5.02 13.76
N THR A 27 -10.04 -5.37 13.08
CA THR A 27 -8.77 -4.63 13.23
C THR A 27 -8.65 -3.50 12.22
N LYS A 28 -7.85 -2.48 12.58
CA LYS A 28 -7.47 -1.39 11.68
C LYS A 28 -6.27 -1.75 10.78
N PHE A 29 -5.69 -2.92 11.00
CA PHE A 29 -4.48 -3.36 10.32
C PHE A 29 -4.81 -4.31 9.17
N TRP A 30 -4.09 -4.12 8.08
CA TRP A 30 -4.07 -4.97 6.91
C TRP A 30 -2.74 -5.71 6.84
N ALA A 31 -2.67 -6.75 6.03
CA ALA A 31 -1.44 -7.43 5.69
C ALA A 31 -1.19 -7.36 4.20
N ALA A 32 0.04 -7.00 3.80
CA ALA A 32 0.54 -7.14 2.44
C ALA A 32 1.45 -8.37 2.37
N ALA A 33 0.96 -9.43 1.74
CA ALA A 33 1.77 -10.59 1.41
C ALA A 33 2.58 -10.30 0.15
N MET A 34 3.89 -10.53 0.25
CA MET A 34 4.83 -10.39 -0.85
C MET A 34 5.12 -11.76 -1.46
N THR A 35 5.55 -11.79 -2.73
CA THR A 35 6.04 -13.00 -3.42
C THR A 35 7.06 -13.79 -2.60
N ASN A 36 7.80 -13.08 -1.75
CA ASN A 36 8.85 -13.61 -0.91
C ASN A 36 8.87 -12.90 0.45
N GLY A 37 8.91 -13.68 1.53
CA GLY A 37 8.99 -13.20 2.90
C GLY A 37 7.68 -13.28 3.68
N ASN A 38 7.71 -12.74 4.90
CA ASN A 38 6.53 -12.68 5.75
C ASN A 38 5.63 -11.50 5.35
N PRO A 39 4.31 -11.61 5.50
CA PRO A 39 3.40 -10.50 5.25
C PRO A 39 3.73 -9.29 6.13
N ALA A 40 3.81 -8.10 5.51
CA ALA A 40 4.00 -6.85 6.23
C ALA A 40 2.67 -6.38 6.81
N LEU A 41 2.66 -5.96 8.08
CA LEU A 41 1.50 -5.35 8.70
C LEU A 41 1.44 -3.88 8.26
N ILE A 42 0.34 -3.46 7.64
CA ILE A 42 0.19 -2.13 7.06
C ILE A 42 -1.10 -1.47 7.55
N THR A 43 -1.18 -0.14 7.48
CA THR A 43 -2.42 0.59 7.78
C THR A 43 -3.32 0.71 6.55
N ASP A 44 -4.54 1.24 6.72
CA ASP A 44 -5.43 1.49 5.58
C ASP A 44 -4.85 2.55 4.62
N ASN A 45 -4.15 3.56 5.16
CA ASN A 45 -3.47 4.58 4.38
C ASN A 45 -2.35 3.97 3.53
N ASP A 46 -1.52 3.13 4.14
CA ASP A 46 -0.46 2.40 3.45
C ASP A 46 -1.02 1.54 2.32
N ARG A 47 -2.10 0.79 2.59
CA ARG A 47 -2.81 0.01 1.57
C ARG A 47 -3.19 0.87 0.36
N VAL A 48 -3.78 2.04 0.59
CA VAL A 48 -4.18 2.94 -0.51
C VAL A 48 -2.97 3.44 -1.28
N ARG A 49 -1.87 3.79 -0.61
CA ARG A 49 -0.62 4.22 -1.25
C ARG A 49 0.01 3.12 -2.10
N ILE A 50 0.06 1.89 -1.59
CA ILE A 50 0.55 0.71 -2.31
C ILE A 50 -0.31 0.47 -3.55
N LEU A 51 -1.63 0.43 -3.40
CA LEU A 51 -2.55 0.19 -4.52
C LEU A 51 -2.50 1.29 -5.60
N LYS A 52 -2.32 2.56 -5.21
CA LYS A 52 -2.12 3.67 -6.15
C LYS A 52 -0.81 3.51 -6.92
N THR A 53 0.27 3.19 -6.21
CA THR A 53 1.61 3.05 -6.80
C THR A 53 1.69 1.82 -7.71
N ALA A 54 1.01 0.74 -7.37
CA ALA A 54 0.87 -0.45 -8.20
C ALA A 54 -0.12 -0.28 -9.38
N GLY A 55 -0.79 0.86 -9.50
CA GLY A 55 -1.70 1.16 -10.61
C GLY A 55 -3.10 0.53 -10.50
N PHE A 56 -3.44 -0.11 -9.38
CA PHE A 56 -4.76 -0.72 -9.16
C PHE A 56 -5.84 0.28 -8.73
N VAL A 57 -5.44 1.41 -8.15
CA VAL A 57 -6.34 2.51 -7.80
C VAL A 57 -5.99 3.72 -8.66
N PRO A 58 -6.95 4.34 -9.35
CA PRO A 58 -6.68 5.57 -10.08
C PRO A 58 -6.16 6.61 -9.11
N ILE A 59 -4.95 7.09 -9.39
CA ILE A 59 -4.45 8.32 -8.78
C ILE A 59 -5.39 9.41 -9.30
N LYS A 60 -6.35 9.85 -8.47
CA LYS A 60 -6.97 11.14 -8.71
C LYS A 60 -5.81 12.12 -8.76
N LYS A 61 -5.49 12.64 -9.96
CA LYS A 61 -4.78 13.89 -10.05
C LYS A 61 -5.59 14.84 -9.19
N GLU A 62 -5.05 15.23 -8.04
CA GLU A 62 -5.50 16.48 -7.45
C GLU A 62 -5.42 17.48 -8.59
N LYS A 63 -6.50 18.24 -8.79
CA LYS A 63 -6.46 19.33 -9.75
C LYS A 63 -5.18 20.11 -9.43
N ASP A 64 -4.31 20.24 -10.42
CA ASP A 64 -3.37 21.35 -10.44
C ASP A 64 -4.25 22.60 -10.23
N ASP A 65 -4.32 23.10 -8.99
CA ASP A 65 -4.63 24.48 -8.73
C ASP A 65 -3.39 25.27 -9.18
N GLU A 66 -3.16 25.29 -10.50
CA GLU A 66 -2.37 26.32 -11.16
C GLU A 66 -3.19 27.61 -11.04
N GLN A 67 -2.76 28.48 -10.13
CA GLN A 67 -3.20 29.86 -10.05
C GLN A 67 -2.02 30.80 -10.33
#